data_AF-A0A9P8EEW5-F1
#
_entry.id   AF-A0A9P8EEW5-F1
#
_cell.length_a   1.000
_cell.length_b   1.000
_cell.length_c   1.000
_cell.angle_alpha   90.00
_cell.angle_beta   90.00
_cell.angle_gamma   90.00
#
_symmetry.space_group_name_H-M   'P 1'
#
loop_
_entity.id
_entity.type
_entity.pdbx_description
1 polymer ?
#
loop_
_entity_poly.entity_id
_entity_poly.type
_entity_poly.pdbx_seq_one_letter_code
_entity_poly.pdbx_strand_id
1 'polypeptide(L)'
;MLTVSSSTSAWRLSRTVRQDGAMMLSTKISPRFAPILNIRRCSRPHATCVQDTPVDQVELDLFQHQLNLKSPVDTLRCLLLNDTQPLFRQMHLRSVVKDSYKVDFPINGQMLNHSEFRQHMAVKQGPKFRRRLMREQLLRCQSTQDLMRVLAVAFQRKETTRDLMDMDLCIVRALYRARDTTTDQKIFGTISTIVSRFRRENLPLTRYLLAVGIKFAARTRSLPGMKRYLKLHKELGFPIAKTLFRAIIAKCSVGVHGYGEIRNGRWSRRDLLQVLLGFEDTAPEDQHHLGLFLDRTEWTQLYGWLVVLSRCKASEELWKEWLLWQNNPLRLKTGKVASQYGENKLRGDYSFIEMMADAGDTRRAWNMLGDSKIPFKDCRTRLRRTLLRDIQYATVWDDQIPVDLLAQYDFELKKVEGALGVEWIRLGDDQGYHKPTDTMKQSLEALSSPFFKPEPDFGYPHDLSAEEIKKQYDEMMLHVEDMSIYLPRTTRNSTTSEDDTTF
;
A
#
# COMPACT_ATOMS: atom_id res chain seq x y z
N MET A 1 -10.41 -46.84 29.41
CA MET A 1 -9.25 -46.14 28.83
C MET A 1 -9.75 -45.23 27.71
N LEU A 2 -9.75 -43.92 28.01
CA LEU A 2 -9.85 -42.73 27.13
C LEU A 2 -10.64 -42.88 25.80
N THR A 3 -11.98 -42.77 25.79
CA THR A 3 -12.85 -41.56 25.75
C THR A 3 -12.68 -40.62 24.55
N VAL A 4 -13.69 -40.68 23.68
CA VAL A 4 -14.18 -39.67 22.74
C VAL A 4 -14.50 -38.35 23.45
N SER A 5 -14.13 -37.20 22.88
CA SER A 5 -14.82 -35.95 23.15
C SER A 5 -14.79 -34.99 21.95
N SER A 6 -15.95 -34.86 21.32
CA SER A 6 -16.39 -33.67 20.61
C SER A 6 -16.57 -32.51 21.60
N SER A 7 -15.99 -31.34 21.34
CA SER A 7 -16.47 -30.10 21.95
C SER A 7 -16.40 -28.93 20.97
N THR A 8 -17.56 -28.65 20.39
CA THR A 8 -18.06 -27.31 20.07
C THR A 8 -17.85 -26.40 21.28
N SER A 9 -17.10 -25.30 21.11
CA SER A 9 -17.09 -24.21 22.08
C SER A 9 -17.45 -22.91 21.37
N ALA A 10 -18.76 -22.65 21.41
CA ALA A 10 -19.37 -21.34 21.24
C ALA A 10 -18.83 -20.39 22.31
N TRP A 11 -18.41 -19.20 21.91
CA TRP A 11 -18.02 -18.16 22.85
C TRP A 11 -19.28 -17.50 23.43
N ARG A 12 -19.66 -17.92 24.64
CA ARG A 12 -20.56 -17.19 25.54
C ARG A 12 -19.86 -15.92 26.02
N LEU A 13 -20.49 -14.77 25.79
CA LEU A 13 -20.18 -13.50 26.42
C LEU A 13 -20.54 -13.56 27.91
N SER A 14 -19.55 -13.53 28.80
CA SER A 14 -19.76 -13.18 30.20
C SER A 14 -19.54 -11.68 30.39
N ARG A 15 -20.62 -10.95 30.66
CA ARG A 15 -20.60 -9.58 31.20
C ARG A 15 -20.01 -9.62 32.62
N THR A 16 -18.90 -8.93 32.83
CA THR A 16 -18.54 -8.40 34.15
C THR A 16 -18.56 -6.88 34.06
N VAL A 17 -19.60 -6.30 34.64
CA VAL A 17 -19.74 -4.87 34.90
C VAL A 17 -18.79 -4.51 36.04
N ARG A 18 -17.87 -3.58 35.80
CA ARG A 18 -17.33 -2.70 36.84
C ARG A 18 -17.33 -1.28 36.31
N GLN A 19 -18.11 -0.46 37.00
CA GLN A 19 -18.20 0.99 36.88
C GLN A 19 -16.85 1.61 37.24
N ASP A 20 -16.35 2.50 36.38
CA ASP A 20 -16.08 3.90 36.73
C ASP A 20 -15.37 4.60 35.55
N GLY A 21 -15.85 5.79 35.23
CA GLY A 21 -15.71 6.44 33.93
C GLY A 21 -14.33 7.00 33.59
N ALA A 22 -13.90 6.72 32.35
CA ALA A 22 -13.18 7.65 31.48
C ALA A 22 -13.25 7.11 30.04
N MET A 23 -13.81 7.89 29.11
CA MET A 23 -13.83 7.57 27.68
C MET A 23 -12.40 7.43 27.15
N MET A 24 -11.99 6.19 26.80
CA MET A 24 -10.85 5.95 25.91
C MET A 24 -11.36 5.32 24.60
N LEU A 25 -11.24 6.08 23.51
CA LEU A 25 -11.38 5.57 22.15
C LEU A 25 -10.23 4.59 21.86
N SER A 26 -10.53 3.30 21.97
CA SER A 26 -9.62 2.21 21.65
C SER A 26 -9.46 2.08 20.12
N THR A 27 -8.36 2.57 19.56
CA THR A 27 -7.92 2.18 18.21
C THR A 27 -7.19 0.85 18.29
N LYS A 28 -7.93 -0.25 18.10
CA LYS A 28 -7.37 -1.60 17.98
C LYS A 28 -6.48 -1.70 16.75
N ILE A 29 -5.17 -1.58 16.94
CA ILE A 29 -4.14 -2.01 15.99
C ILE A 29 -4.03 -3.54 16.07
N SER A 30 -4.12 -4.23 14.93
CA SER A 30 -3.99 -5.68 14.82
C SER A 30 -2.59 -6.17 15.29
N PRO A 31 -2.49 -7.20 16.15
CA PRO A 31 -1.24 -7.58 16.81
C PRO A 31 -0.29 -8.46 15.97
N ARG A 32 -0.43 -8.51 14.63
CA ARG A 32 0.42 -9.36 13.77
C ARG A 32 1.69 -8.68 13.20
N PHE A 33 2.06 -7.50 13.70
CA PHE A 33 3.28 -6.80 13.27
C PHE A 33 4.07 -6.23 14.45
N ALA A 34 4.61 -7.12 15.30
CA ALA A 34 5.70 -6.79 16.19
C ALA A 34 6.74 -7.91 16.12
N PRO A 35 8.01 -7.58 15.81
CA PRO A 35 8.98 -7.80 16.86
C PRO A 35 9.93 -6.61 17.03
N ILE A 36 10.52 -6.55 18.22
CA ILE A 36 11.41 -5.51 18.77
C ILE A 36 10.67 -4.36 19.47
N LEU A 37 9.96 -4.71 20.54
CA LEU A 37 9.60 -3.79 21.62
C LEU A 37 10.02 -4.43 22.95
N ASN A 38 11.28 -4.27 23.33
CA ASN A 38 11.66 -4.29 24.74
C ASN A 38 11.79 -2.84 25.20
N ILE A 39 10.65 -2.24 25.55
CA ILE A 39 10.62 -0.96 26.28
C ILE A 39 10.89 -1.30 27.73
N ARG A 40 12.13 -1.13 28.19
CA ARG A 40 12.39 -0.97 29.63
C ARG A 40 11.64 0.28 30.08
N ARG A 41 10.60 0.08 30.91
CA ARG A 41 9.99 1.15 31.70
C ARG A 41 11.05 1.68 32.67
N CYS A 42 11.64 2.83 32.34
CA CYS A 42 12.32 3.65 33.34
C CYS A 42 11.28 4.62 33.91
N SER A 43 10.73 4.28 35.07
CA SER A 43 10.10 5.24 35.97
C SER A 43 11.12 6.32 36.31
N ARG A 44 10.83 7.58 35.96
CA ARG A 44 11.53 8.74 36.55
C ARG A 44 10.59 9.45 37.52
N PRO A 45 11.10 9.90 38.67
CA PRO A 45 10.30 10.55 39.69
C PRO A 45 9.85 11.95 39.23
N HIS A 46 8.72 12.39 39.77
CA HIS A 46 8.17 13.73 39.60
C HIS A 46 9.23 14.79 39.96
N ALA A 47 9.58 15.65 39.03
CA ALA A 47 10.39 16.84 39.29
C ALA A 47 9.46 18.03 39.51
N THR A 48 9.48 18.57 40.72
CA THR A 48 8.95 19.87 41.10
C THR A 48 9.54 20.98 40.24
N CYS A 49 8.70 21.92 39.80
CA CYS A 49 9.11 23.14 39.09
C CYS A 49 10.14 23.92 39.91
N VAL A 50 11.38 23.94 39.45
CA VAL A 50 12.33 25.01 39.71
C VAL A 50 12.52 25.70 38.36
N GLN A 51 12.08 26.95 38.26
CA GLN A 51 12.42 27.79 37.10
C GLN A 51 13.89 28.18 37.25
N ASP A 52 14.78 27.57 36.47
CA ASP A 52 16.17 28.00 36.38
C ASP A 52 16.22 29.32 35.61
N THR A 53 16.91 30.32 36.18
CA THR A 53 17.15 31.61 35.51
C THR A 53 17.92 31.41 34.20
N PRO A 54 17.52 32.06 33.10
CA PRO A 54 18.20 31.91 31.81
C PRO A 54 19.63 32.45 31.92
N VAL A 55 20.62 31.57 31.73
CA VAL A 55 22.04 31.93 31.63
C VAL A 55 22.25 32.65 30.29
N ASP A 56 22.96 33.78 30.31
CA ASP A 56 23.18 34.62 29.12
C ASP A 56 24.01 33.87 28.06
N GLN A 57 23.69 34.06 26.78
CA GLN A 57 24.32 33.35 25.66
C GLN A 57 25.83 33.66 25.58
N VAL A 58 26.22 34.89 25.95
CA VAL A 58 27.61 35.34 26.02
C VAL A 58 28.38 34.59 27.11
N GLU A 59 27.73 34.34 28.24
CA GLU A 59 28.32 33.65 29.39
C GLU A 59 28.51 32.15 29.11
N LEU A 60 27.53 31.54 28.44
CA LEU A 60 27.60 30.16 27.95
C LEU A 60 28.72 29.94 26.91
N ASP A 61 28.90 30.88 25.97
CA ASP A 61 30.00 30.83 25.00
C ASP A 61 31.37 30.98 25.70
N LEU A 62 31.44 31.79 26.76
CA LEU A 62 32.63 31.95 27.59
C LEU A 62 32.96 30.67 28.37
N PHE A 63 31.95 30.01 28.96
CA PHE A 63 32.12 28.71 29.62
C PHE A 63 32.54 27.61 28.63
N GLN A 64 31.95 27.59 27.43
CA GLN A 64 32.33 26.64 26.38
C GLN A 64 33.76 26.88 25.88
N HIS A 65 34.18 28.15 25.75
CA HIS A 65 35.55 28.50 25.39
C HIS A 65 36.56 28.07 26.46
N GLN A 66 36.26 28.34 27.74
CA GLN A 66 37.08 27.89 28.88
C GLN A 66 37.21 26.36 28.94
N LEU A 67 36.16 25.62 28.60
CA LEU A 67 36.20 24.16 28.52
C LEU A 67 37.05 23.64 27.35
N ASN A 68 37.10 24.37 26.23
CA ASN A 68 37.88 24.01 25.05
C ASN A 68 39.38 24.34 25.18
N LEU A 69 39.74 25.31 26.02
CA LEU A 69 41.13 25.73 26.26
C LEU A 69 41.91 24.78 27.19
N LYS A 70 41.23 23.92 27.95
CA LYS A 70 41.89 23.00 28.88
C LYS A 70 42.40 21.74 28.16
N SER A 71 43.72 21.52 28.24
CA SER A 71 44.38 20.35 27.66
C SER A 71 44.14 19.09 28.50
N PRO A 72 44.13 17.88 27.89
CA PRO A 72 44.20 16.62 28.64
C PRO A 72 45.38 16.58 29.63
N VAL A 73 46.49 17.26 29.31
CA VAL A 73 47.68 17.38 30.17
C VAL A 73 47.38 18.15 31.46
N ASP A 74 46.57 19.20 31.41
CA ASP A 74 46.19 19.99 32.59
C ASP A 74 45.30 19.18 33.53
N THR A 75 44.45 18.32 32.96
CA THR A 75 43.56 17.42 33.72
C THR A 75 44.39 16.35 34.44
N LEU A 76 45.40 15.81 33.77
CA LEU A 76 46.36 14.84 34.32
C LEU A 76 47.22 15.47 35.42
N ARG A 77 47.67 16.72 35.23
CA ARG A 77 48.40 17.48 36.25
C ARG A 77 47.58 17.69 37.53
N CYS A 78 46.29 18.03 37.41
CA CYS A 78 45.41 18.19 38.58
C CYS A 78 45.22 16.86 39.34
N LEU A 79 45.09 15.74 38.61
CA LEU A 79 44.99 14.41 39.21
C LEU A 79 46.28 13.98 39.92
N LEU A 80 47.44 14.26 39.32
CA LEU A 80 48.75 13.93 39.91
C LEU A 80 49.08 14.80 41.14
N LEU A 81 48.57 16.03 41.19
CA LEU A 81 48.74 16.94 42.32
C LEU A 81 47.65 16.78 43.40
N ASN A 82 46.74 15.80 43.25
CA ASN A 82 45.58 15.59 44.13
C ASN A 82 44.69 16.83 44.31
N ASP A 83 44.71 17.78 43.36
CA ASP A 83 43.88 18.97 43.40
C ASP A 83 42.57 18.70 42.66
N THR A 84 41.52 18.42 43.44
CA THR A 84 40.19 18.10 42.90
C THR A 84 39.36 19.33 42.58
N GLN A 85 39.68 20.51 43.11
CA GLN A 85 38.85 21.72 42.91
C GLN A 85 38.71 22.13 41.43
N PRO A 86 39.78 22.12 40.60
CA PRO A 86 39.69 22.43 39.18
C PRO A 86 38.83 21.43 38.40
N LEU A 87 38.81 20.17 38.83
CA LEU A 87 38.01 19.09 38.23
C LEU A 87 36.54 19.22 38.59
N PHE A 88 36.21 19.53 39.85
CA PHE A 88 34.84 19.83 40.26
C PHE A 88 34.29 21.08 39.56
N ARG A 89 35.08 22.14 39.46
CA ARG A 89 34.70 23.34 38.70
C ARG A 89 34.47 23.02 37.22
N GLN A 90 35.28 22.15 36.62
CA GLN A 90 35.09 21.71 35.24
C GLN A 90 33.83 20.84 35.07
N MET A 91 33.55 19.94 36.01
CA MET A 91 32.31 19.17 36.02
C MET A 91 31.08 20.05 36.20
N HIS A 92 31.16 21.06 37.07
CA HIS A 92 30.09 22.03 37.29
C HIS A 92 29.86 22.87 36.03
N LEU A 93 30.90 23.44 35.43
CA LEU A 93 30.78 24.17 34.14
C LEU A 93 30.20 23.28 33.03
N ARG A 94 30.64 22.02 32.95
CA ARG A 94 30.04 21.04 32.01
C ARG A 94 28.57 20.76 32.34
N SER A 95 28.17 20.76 33.61
CA SER A 95 26.77 20.59 34.02
C SER A 95 25.95 21.80 33.66
N VAL A 96 26.41 23.01 34.00
CA VAL A 96 25.75 24.28 33.69
C VAL A 96 25.53 24.39 32.18
N VAL A 97 26.59 24.21 31.38
CA VAL A 97 26.49 24.17 29.90
C VAL A 97 25.47 23.11 29.44
N LYS A 98 25.50 21.90 30.03
CA LYS A 98 24.58 20.81 29.66
C LYS A 98 23.12 21.08 30.05
N ASP A 99 22.89 21.75 31.18
CA ASP A 99 21.56 22.03 31.72
C ASP A 99 20.95 23.28 31.06
N SER A 100 21.73 24.34 30.81
CA SER A 100 21.28 25.52 30.06
C SER A 100 20.97 25.22 28.58
N TYR A 101 21.51 24.13 28.03
CA TYR A 101 21.19 23.65 26.68
C TYR A 101 20.15 22.51 26.66
N LYS A 102 19.47 22.22 27.78
CA LYS A 102 18.23 21.46 27.71
C LYS A 102 17.20 22.30 26.96
N VAL A 103 16.95 21.93 25.72
CA VAL A 103 15.72 22.35 25.04
C VAL A 103 14.59 21.59 25.71
N ASP A 104 13.87 22.28 26.60
CA ASP A 104 12.60 21.82 27.09
C ASP A 104 11.61 21.90 25.93
N PHE A 105 11.39 20.74 25.29
CA PHE A 105 10.27 20.62 24.39
C PHE A 105 9.00 20.82 25.19
N PRO A 106 8.05 21.62 24.71
CA PRO A 106 6.81 21.85 25.45
C PRO A 106 6.18 20.51 25.82
N ILE A 107 5.84 20.38 27.11
CA ILE A 107 5.35 19.14 27.74
C ILE A 107 4.10 18.60 27.01
N ASN A 108 3.38 19.47 26.29
CA ASN A 108 2.18 19.17 25.53
C ASN A 108 2.45 18.58 24.13
N GLY A 109 3.69 18.25 23.77
CA GLY A 109 4.02 17.61 22.50
C GLY A 109 3.96 18.54 21.27
N GLN A 110 4.00 19.86 21.47
CA GLN A 110 3.98 20.86 20.40
C GLN A 110 5.35 21.02 19.71
N MET A 111 5.34 21.41 18.44
CA MET A 111 6.55 21.76 17.69
C MET A 111 7.11 23.10 18.19
N LEU A 112 8.41 23.34 17.97
CA LEU A 112 8.99 24.66 18.22
C LEU A 112 8.56 25.60 17.09
N ASN A 113 8.43 26.88 17.39
CA ASN A 113 8.16 27.87 16.35
C ASN A 113 9.33 27.92 15.35
N HIS A 114 9.05 28.35 14.11
CA HIS A 114 10.05 28.33 13.04
C HIS A 114 11.29 29.18 13.36
N SER A 115 11.10 30.34 14.00
CA SER A 115 12.16 31.24 14.45
C SER A 115 13.02 30.60 15.55
N GLU A 116 12.40 30.06 16.59
CA GLU A 116 13.05 29.35 17.70
C GLU A 116 13.85 28.15 17.20
N PHE A 117 13.26 27.32 16.35
CA PHE A 117 13.96 26.16 15.79
C PHE A 117 15.17 26.61 14.95
N ARG A 118 15.03 27.66 14.14
CA ARG A 118 16.15 28.22 13.38
C ARG A 118 17.27 28.74 14.28
N GLN A 119 16.92 29.42 15.38
CA GLN A 119 17.88 29.94 16.36
C GLN A 119 18.62 28.80 17.08
N HIS A 120 17.91 27.77 17.56
CA HIS A 120 18.54 26.63 18.24
C HIS A 120 19.40 25.79 17.29
N MET A 121 19.00 25.62 16.03
CA MET A 121 19.83 24.97 15.00
C MET A 121 21.03 25.82 14.59
N ALA A 122 20.99 27.13 14.85
CA ALA A 122 22.06 28.06 14.53
C ALA A 122 23.20 28.08 15.57
N VAL A 123 22.95 27.62 16.79
CA VAL A 123 23.97 27.55 17.84
C VAL A 123 25.05 26.54 17.43
N LYS A 124 26.33 26.90 17.62
CA LYS A 124 27.49 26.01 17.36
C LYS A 124 27.58 24.90 18.41
N GLN A 125 26.58 24.03 18.45
CA GLN A 125 26.59 22.83 19.27
C GLN A 125 27.02 21.61 18.45
N GLY A 126 27.48 20.58 19.16
CA GLY A 126 27.90 19.33 18.55
C GLY A 126 26.78 18.61 17.77
N PRO A 127 27.13 17.72 16.82
CA PRO A 127 26.18 17.06 15.92
C PRO A 127 25.14 16.18 16.64
N LYS A 128 25.41 15.75 17.88
CA LYS A 128 24.44 15.00 18.69
C LYS A 128 23.21 15.84 19.05
N PHE A 129 23.42 17.11 19.40
CA PHE A 129 22.32 18.00 19.76
C PHE A 129 21.44 18.33 18.56
N ARG A 130 22.06 18.73 17.44
CA ARG A 130 21.33 19.07 16.21
C ARG A 130 20.49 17.91 15.69
N ARG A 131 21.05 16.69 15.69
CA ARG A 131 20.30 15.47 15.33
C ARG A 131 19.14 15.19 16.28
N ARG A 132 19.33 15.36 17.59
CA ARG A 132 18.24 15.20 18.58
C ARG A 132 17.14 16.23 18.34
N LEU A 133 17.50 17.50 18.18
CA LEU A 133 16.56 18.59 17.96
C LEU A 133 15.75 18.39 16.68
N MET A 134 16.42 18.05 15.58
CA MET A 134 15.77 17.76 14.30
C MET A 134 14.86 16.54 14.37
N ARG A 135 15.31 15.45 15.00
CA ARG A 135 14.51 14.25 15.23
C ARG A 135 13.23 14.56 15.99
N GLU A 136 13.32 15.32 17.07
CA GLU A 136 12.19 15.72 17.89
C GLU A 136 11.18 16.58 17.11
N GLN A 137 11.64 17.53 16.29
CA GLN A 137 10.76 18.29 15.39
C GLN A 137 10.07 17.39 14.36
N LEU A 138 10.81 16.53 13.67
CA LEU A 138 10.27 15.60 12.66
C LEU A 138 9.25 14.64 13.27
N LEU A 139 9.49 14.16 14.49
CA LEU A 139 8.57 13.26 15.20
C LEU A 139 7.23 13.92 15.57
N ARG A 140 7.19 15.26 15.66
CA ARG A 140 5.99 16.05 15.97
C ARG A 140 5.30 16.64 14.74
N CYS A 141 5.88 16.54 13.54
CA CYS A 141 5.23 17.02 12.32
C CYS A 141 3.87 16.33 12.07
N GLN A 142 2.84 17.15 11.82
CA GLN A 142 1.47 16.73 11.51
C GLN A 142 1.02 17.12 10.10
N SER A 143 1.73 18.02 9.42
CA SER A 143 1.42 18.46 8.05
C SER A 143 2.65 18.39 7.13
N THR A 144 2.40 18.43 5.81
CA THR A 144 3.49 18.54 4.81
C THR A 144 4.25 19.85 4.95
N GLN A 145 3.58 20.93 5.39
CA GLN A 145 4.20 22.23 5.55
C GLN A 145 5.21 22.22 6.71
N ASP A 146 4.86 21.57 7.83
CA ASP A 146 5.77 21.44 8.97
C ASP A 146 7.01 20.65 8.62
N LEU A 147 6.84 19.53 7.92
CA LEU A 147 7.96 18.72 7.43
C LEU A 147 8.88 19.55 6.53
N MET A 148 8.30 20.29 5.58
CA MET A 148 9.09 21.12 4.67
C MET A 148 9.78 22.30 5.38
N ARG A 149 9.20 22.86 6.44
CA ARG A 149 9.83 23.89 7.29
C ARG A 149 11.05 23.32 8.01
N VAL A 150 10.93 22.14 8.62
CA VAL A 150 12.03 21.48 9.32
C VAL A 150 13.19 21.20 8.35
N LEU A 151 12.87 20.64 7.19
CA LEU A 151 13.86 20.37 6.15
C LEU A 151 14.49 21.66 5.60
N ALA A 152 13.70 22.72 5.39
CA ALA A 152 14.22 24.00 4.92
C ALA A 152 15.28 24.58 5.87
N VAL A 153 15.05 24.55 7.19
CA VAL A 153 16.06 24.97 8.18
C VAL A 153 17.29 24.08 8.13
N ALA A 154 17.11 22.76 8.03
CA ALA A 154 18.23 21.82 7.93
C ALA A 154 19.11 22.07 6.69
N PHE A 155 18.51 22.47 5.56
CA PHE A 155 19.23 22.81 4.33
C PHE A 155 19.93 24.18 4.35
N GLN A 156 19.72 25.03 5.37
CA GLN A 156 20.37 26.36 5.41
C GLN A 156 21.89 26.28 5.66
N ARG A 157 22.38 25.21 6.28
CA ARG A 157 23.79 25.05 6.65
C ARG A 157 24.31 23.68 6.24
N LYS A 158 25.58 23.63 5.80
CA LYS A 158 26.22 22.36 5.39
C LYS A 158 26.27 21.33 6.52
N GLU A 159 26.52 21.78 7.74
CA GLU A 159 26.59 20.91 8.93
C GLU A 159 25.26 20.21 9.21
N THR A 160 24.16 20.96 9.21
CA THR A 160 22.82 20.44 9.47
C THR A 160 22.28 19.62 8.30
N THR A 161 22.72 19.94 7.08
CA THR A 161 22.40 19.17 5.88
C THR A 161 23.00 17.77 5.95
N ARG A 162 24.25 17.63 6.42
CA ARG A 162 24.87 16.31 6.65
C ARG A 162 24.13 15.49 7.70
N ASP A 163 23.64 16.14 8.76
CA ASP A 163 22.86 15.49 9.83
C ASP A 163 21.53 14.89 9.32
N LEU A 164 21.00 15.31 8.15
CA LEU A 164 19.77 14.76 7.55
C LEU A 164 19.92 13.30 7.08
N MET A 165 21.15 12.84 6.82
CA MET A 165 21.41 11.47 6.37
C MET A 165 20.87 10.42 7.36
N ASP A 166 20.88 10.74 8.65
CA ASP A 166 20.44 9.87 9.73
C ASP A 166 18.93 10.02 10.06
N MET A 167 18.20 10.87 9.33
CA MET A 167 16.82 11.26 9.66
C MET A 167 15.76 10.62 8.75
N ASP A 168 16.16 9.71 7.86
CA ASP A 168 15.30 9.11 6.84
C ASP A 168 14.02 8.47 7.42
N LEU A 169 14.14 7.67 8.48
CA LEU A 169 13.00 7.03 9.14
C LEU A 169 12.08 8.06 9.80
N CYS A 170 12.63 9.15 10.32
CA CYS A 170 11.84 10.23 10.93
C CYS A 170 11.06 11.00 9.87
N ILE A 171 11.68 11.28 8.72
CA ILE A 171 11.03 11.89 7.55
C ILE A 171 9.90 10.99 7.06
N VAL A 172 10.14 9.69 6.90
CA VAL A 172 9.10 8.72 6.48
C VAL A 172 7.93 8.70 7.46
N ARG A 173 8.18 8.65 8.77
CA ARG A 173 7.12 8.68 9.79
C ARG A 173 6.33 10.00 9.74
N ALA A 174 7.00 11.12 9.53
CA ALA A 174 6.34 12.43 9.38
C ALA A 174 5.43 12.47 8.15
N LEU A 175 5.86 11.90 7.01
CA LEU A 175 5.03 11.80 5.81
C LEU A 175 3.77 10.96 6.03
N TYR A 176 3.88 9.85 6.76
CA TYR A 176 2.71 9.03 7.08
C TYR A 176 1.73 9.72 8.04
N ARG A 177 2.21 10.50 9.01
CA ARG A 177 1.33 11.34 9.85
C ARG A 177 0.68 12.47 9.07
N ALA A 178 1.46 13.16 8.22
CA ALA A 178 0.97 14.25 7.38
C ALA A 178 -0.13 13.82 6.41
N ARG A 179 -0.21 12.53 6.09
CA ARG A 179 -1.25 11.96 5.24
C ARG A 179 -2.64 12.06 5.87
N ASP A 180 -2.75 12.09 7.19
CA ASP A 180 -4.06 12.18 7.87
C ASP A 180 -4.73 13.55 7.62
N THR A 181 -3.94 14.56 7.28
CA THR A 181 -4.41 15.94 7.07
C THR A 181 -4.41 16.35 5.58
N THR A 182 -4.06 15.46 4.65
CA THR A 182 -3.95 15.83 3.23
C THR A 182 -4.16 14.69 2.22
N THR A 183 -4.08 15.00 0.92
CA THR A 183 -4.24 14.03 -0.16
C THR A 183 -2.95 13.28 -0.47
N ASP A 184 -3.06 12.05 -0.98
CA ASP A 184 -1.90 11.25 -1.37
C ASP A 184 -1.04 11.96 -2.43
N GLN A 185 -1.67 12.76 -3.31
CA GLN A 185 -0.97 13.56 -4.33
C GLN A 185 -0.07 14.63 -3.70
N LYS A 186 -0.53 15.31 -2.64
CA LYS A 186 0.28 16.31 -1.93
C LYS A 186 1.43 15.65 -1.18
N ILE A 187 1.20 14.48 -0.58
CA ILE A 187 2.26 13.67 0.03
C ILE A 187 3.30 13.26 -1.01
N PHE A 188 2.85 12.73 -2.16
CA PHE A 188 3.74 12.33 -3.25
C PHE A 188 4.57 13.50 -3.80
N GLY A 189 3.95 14.67 -3.99
CA GLY A 189 4.64 15.91 -4.35
C GLY A 189 5.73 16.27 -3.32
N THR A 190 5.39 16.19 -2.04
CA THR A 190 6.34 16.45 -0.93
C THR A 190 7.52 15.48 -0.98
N ILE A 191 7.27 14.17 -1.14
CA ILE A 191 8.34 13.16 -1.25
C ILE A 191 9.25 13.48 -2.45
N SER A 192 8.66 13.81 -3.60
CA SER A 192 9.40 14.17 -4.80
C SER A 192 10.28 15.40 -4.58
N THR A 193 9.78 16.43 -3.87
CA THR A 193 10.58 17.61 -3.51
C THR A 193 11.74 17.24 -2.58
N ILE A 194 11.51 16.38 -1.58
CA ILE A 194 12.55 15.91 -0.66
C ILE A 194 13.66 15.18 -1.43
N VAL A 195 13.28 14.22 -2.28
CA VAL A 195 14.22 13.44 -3.09
C VAL A 195 15.04 14.34 -4.02
N SER A 196 14.40 15.31 -4.69
CA SER A 196 15.11 16.27 -5.54
C SER A 196 16.10 17.14 -4.76
N ARG A 197 15.73 17.60 -3.55
CA ARG A 197 16.65 18.37 -2.69
C ARG A 197 17.82 17.52 -2.20
N PHE A 198 17.58 16.27 -1.81
CA PHE A 198 18.64 15.35 -1.40
C PHE A 198 19.65 15.14 -2.54
N ARG A 199 19.18 14.89 -3.77
CA ARG A 199 20.07 14.78 -4.94
C ARG A 199 20.86 16.06 -5.19
N ARG A 200 20.20 17.23 -5.12
CA ARG A 200 20.85 18.53 -5.36
C ARG A 200 21.98 18.81 -4.35
N GLU A 201 21.79 18.42 -3.09
CA GLU A 201 22.80 18.59 -2.04
C GLU A 201 23.77 17.39 -1.93
N ASN A 202 23.77 16.47 -2.91
CA ASN A 202 24.58 15.25 -2.92
C ASN A 202 24.44 14.38 -1.65
N LEU A 203 23.24 14.34 -1.07
CA LEU A 203 22.91 13.45 0.04
C LEU A 203 22.49 12.07 -0.48
N PRO A 204 22.92 10.97 0.17
CA PRO A 204 22.51 9.63 -0.22
C PRO A 204 21.01 9.44 0.00
N LEU A 205 20.34 8.89 -1.00
CA LEU A 205 18.95 8.45 -0.91
C LEU A 205 18.90 7.07 -0.25
N THR A 206 18.13 6.93 0.82
CA THR A 206 18.00 5.63 1.49
C THR A 206 16.91 4.78 0.85
N ARG A 207 17.05 3.45 0.99
CA ARG A 207 16.04 2.47 0.53
C ARG A 207 14.64 2.74 1.07
N TYR A 208 14.52 3.29 2.28
CA TYR A 208 13.22 3.57 2.91
C TYR A 208 12.51 4.74 2.23
N LEU A 209 13.25 5.81 1.91
CA LEU A 209 12.69 6.97 1.23
C LEU A 209 12.23 6.61 -0.19
N LEU A 210 13.04 5.83 -0.93
CA LEU A 210 12.65 5.35 -2.26
C LEU A 210 11.45 4.40 -2.21
N ALA A 211 11.43 3.46 -1.26
CA ALA A 211 10.31 2.53 -1.08
C ALA A 211 8.98 3.26 -0.80
N VAL A 212 9.02 4.37 -0.06
CA VAL A 212 7.84 5.20 0.17
C VAL A 212 7.49 5.99 -1.08
N GLY A 213 8.48 6.58 -1.76
CA GLY A 213 8.29 7.30 -3.02
C GLY A 213 7.59 6.47 -4.09
N ILE A 214 8.09 5.26 -4.38
CA ILE A 214 7.48 4.37 -5.38
C ILE A 214 6.09 3.88 -4.95
N LYS A 215 5.86 3.61 -3.66
CA LYS A 215 4.52 3.25 -3.15
C LYS A 215 3.50 4.37 -3.35
N PHE A 216 3.91 5.62 -3.13
CA PHE A 216 3.04 6.77 -3.35
C PHE A 216 2.85 7.06 -4.83
N ALA A 217 3.89 6.93 -5.67
CA ALA A 217 3.74 7.00 -7.13
C ALA A 217 2.72 5.97 -7.65
N ALA A 218 2.80 4.74 -7.16
CA ALA A 218 1.84 3.67 -7.50
C ALA A 218 0.42 4.01 -7.03
N ARG A 219 0.30 4.57 -5.82
CA ARG A 219 -0.97 4.93 -5.17
C ARG A 219 -1.66 6.16 -5.79
N THR A 220 -0.88 7.12 -6.25
CA THR A 220 -1.36 8.35 -6.90
C THR A 220 -1.49 8.20 -8.41
N ARG A 221 -1.15 7.03 -8.95
CA ARG A 221 -1.27 6.71 -10.39
C ARG A 221 -0.40 7.61 -11.26
N SER A 222 0.77 7.99 -10.74
CA SER A 222 1.68 8.88 -11.45
C SER A 222 2.62 8.07 -12.34
N LEU A 223 2.36 8.04 -13.66
CA LEU A 223 3.27 7.45 -14.65
C LEU A 223 4.68 8.08 -14.58
N PRO A 224 4.85 9.42 -14.59
CA PRO A 224 6.17 10.04 -14.47
C PRO A 224 6.85 9.72 -13.12
N GLY A 225 6.05 9.58 -12.07
CA GLY A 225 6.52 9.17 -10.75
C GLY A 225 7.08 7.76 -10.77
N MET A 226 6.31 6.80 -11.27
CA MET A 226 6.74 5.40 -11.39
C MET A 226 8.02 5.29 -12.22
N LYS A 227 8.07 5.96 -13.38
CA LYS A 227 9.26 6.04 -14.22
C LYS A 227 10.48 6.52 -13.44
N ARG A 228 10.36 7.67 -12.77
CA ARG A 228 11.44 8.25 -11.97
C ARG A 228 11.93 7.31 -10.87
N TYR A 229 11.04 6.72 -10.09
CA TYR A 229 11.45 5.88 -8.95
C TYR A 229 11.99 4.52 -9.37
N LEU A 230 11.46 3.92 -10.44
CA LEU A 230 12.03 2.69 -11.01
C LEU A 230 13.43 2.95 -11.56
N LYS A 231 13.64 4.09 -12.24
CA LYS A 231 14.97 4.52 -12.68
C LYS A 231 15.93 4.69 -11.50
N LEU A 232 15.50 5.37 -10.43
CA LEU A 232 16.31 5.55 -9.21
C LEU A 232 16.70 4.21 -8.56
N HIS A 233 15.79 3.23 -8.53
CA HIS A 233 16.09 1.90 -8.03
C HIS A 233 17.17 1.19 -8.87
N LYS A 234 17.11 1.33 -10.21
CA LYS A 234 18.13 0.80 -11.14
C LYS A 234 19.47 1.53 -10.96
N GLU A 235 19.48 2.87 -11.00
CA GLU A 235 20.68 3.72 -10.88
C GLU A 235 21.44 3.47 -9.57
N LEU A 236 20.73 3.28 -8.45
CA LEU A 236 21.33 3.09 -7.13
C LEU A 236 21.60 1.61 -6.80
N GLY A 237 21.28 0.67 -7.72
CA GLY A 237 21.45 -0.76 -7.50
C GLY A 237 20.62 -1.32 -6.33
N PHE A 238 19.48 -0.69 -6.01
CA PHE A 238 18.64 -1.11 -4.89
C PHE A 238 17.54 -2.07 -5.35
N PRO A 239 17.60 -3.36 -4.96
CA PRO A 239 16.56 -4.32 -5.34
C PRO A 239 15.22 -3.96 -4.70
N ILE A 240 14.13 -4.27 -5.40
CA ILE A 240 12.78 -4.14 -4.84
C ILE A 240 12.51 -5.36 -3.96
N ALA A 241 12.40 -5.14 -2.65
CA ALA A 241 12.08 -6.21 -1.71
C ALA A 241 10.71 -6.84 -2.01
N LYS A 242 10.53 -8.12 -1.70
CA LYS A 242 9.30 -8.90 -1.96
C LYS A 242 8.04 -8.21 -1.43
N THR A 243 8.12 -7.66 -0.22
CA THR A 243 7.03 -6.92 0.44
C THR A 243 6.73 -5.58 -0.24
N LEU A 244 7.74 -4.92 -0.80
CA LEU A 244 7.59 -3.68 -1.57
C LEU A 244 6.96 -3.98 -2.93
N PHE A 245 7.44 -5.01 -3.65
CA PHE A 245 6.89 -5.43 -4.94
C PHE A 245 5.39 -5.73 -4.81
N ARG A 246 5.01 -6.59 -3.86
CA ARG A 246 3.60 -6.90 -3.57
C ARG A 246 2.78 -5.67 -3.21
N ALA A 247 3.35 -4.75 -2.44
CA ALA A 247 2.67 -3.49 -2.12
C ALA A 247 2.45 -2.62 -3.36
N ILE A 248 3.42 -2.51 -4.26
CA ILE A 248 3.27 -1.79 -5.53
C ILE A 248 2.18 -2.46 -6.37
N ILE A 249 2.26 -3.78 -6.59
CA ILE A 249 1.27 -4.55 -7.34
C ILE A 249 -0.12 -4.36 -6.74
N ALA A 250 -0.28 -4.40 -5.42
CA ALA A 250 -1.57 -4.18 -4.76
C ALA A 250 -2.12 -2.75 -4.98
N LYS A 251 -1.26 -1.73 -5.14
CA LYS A 251 -1.66 -0.36 -5.47
C LYS A 251 -1.98 -0.18 -6.96
N CYS A 252 -1.35 -0.95 -7.82
CA CYS A 252 -1.70 -1.02 -9.24
C CYS A 252 -3.01 -1.80 -9.42
N SER A 253 -3.22 -2.86 -8.64
CA SER A 253 -4.33 -3.81 -8.69
C SER A 253 -5.64 -3.26 -8.16
N VAL A 254 -6.69 -3.22 -9.00
CA VAL A 254 -8.07 -3.00 -8.54
C VAL A 254 -8.67 -4.35 -8.17
N GLY A 255 -9.16 -4.52 -6.93
CA GLY A 255 -9.84 -5.74 -6.52
C GLY A 255 -11.10 -6.03 -7.35
N VAL A 256 -11.47 -7.31 -7.49
CA VAL A 256 -12.64 -7.77 -8.27
C VAL A 256 -13.96 -7.11 -7.85
N HIS A 257 -14.04 -6.65 -6.59
CA HIS A 257 -15.20 -6.01 -6.00
C HIS A 257 -14.97 -4.50 -5.75
N GLY A 258 -13.98 -3.89 -6.39
CA GLY A 258 -13.65 -2.48 -6.17
C GLY A 258 -13.04 -2.16 -4.78
N TYR A 259 -12.79 -3.14 -3.91
CA TYR A 259 -12.14 -2.92 -2.59
C TYR A 259 -10.65 -2.51 -2.67
N GLY A 260 -10.14 -2.17 -3.85
CA GLY A 260 -8.87 -1.45 -3.99
C GLY A 260 -9.03 0.01 -3.59
N GLU A 261 -7.93 0.73 -3.39
CA GLU A 261 -7.96 2.15 -3.00
C GLU A 261 -8.45 3.04 -4.15
N ILE A 262 -9.77 3.00 -4.44
CA ILE A 262 -10.46 3.82 -5.47
C ILE A 262 -10.38 5.31 -5.13
N ARG A 263 -9.97 5.68 -3.89
CA ARG A 263 -9.84 7.08 -3.45
C ARG A 263 -9.11 7.98 -4.46
N ASN A 264 -8.16 7.47 -5.24
CA ASN A 264 -7.49 8.25 -6.28
C ASN A 264 -7.69 7.71 -7.72
N GLY A 265 -8.80 7.00 -8.01
CA GLY A 265 -9.22 6.60 -9.37
C GLY A 265 -8.89 5.17 -9.80
N ARG A 266 -8.73 4.92 -11.10
CA ARG A 266 -8.19 3.66 -11.66
C ARG A 266 -6.96 3.98 -12.52
N TRP A 267 -5.99 3.08 -12.57
CA TRP A 267 -4.91 3.19 -13.56
C TRP A 267 -5.52 3.04 -14.96
N SER A 268 -5.02 3.79 -15.95
CA SER A 268 -5.28 3.46 -17.34
C SER A 268 -4.53 2.16 -17.69
N ARG A 269 -5.07 1.39 -18.64
CA ARG A 269 -4.43 0.15 -19.08
C ARG A 269 -3.07 0.46 -19.70
N ARG A 270 -2.98 1.44 -20.60
CA ARG A 270 -1.74 1.86 -21.26
C ARG A 270 -0.65 2.28 -20.27
N ASP A 271 -0.95 3.18 -19.32
CA ASP A 271 0.07 3.66 -18.38
C ASP A 271 0.58 2.53 -17.50
N LEU A 272 -0.32 1.64 -17.06
CA LEU A 272 0.08 0.51 -16.23
C LEU A 272 0.93 -0.49 -17.01
N LEU A 273 0.59 -0.78 -18.27
CA LEU A 273 1.44 -1.62 -19.13
C LEU A 273 2.85 -1.04 -19.26
N GLN A 274 2.99 0.29 -19.40
CA GLN A 274 4.31 0.92 -19.44
C GLN A 274 5.09 0.72 -18.13
N VAL A 275 4.44 0.91 -16.98
CA VAL A 275 5.05 0.68 -15.67
C VAL A 275 5.50 -0.77 -15.49
N LEU A 276 4.74 -1.73 -16.01
CA LEU A 276 5.02 -3.16 -15.88
C LEU A 276 6.11 -3.62 -16.85
N LEU A 277 6.00 -3.25 -18.13
CA LEU A 277 6.70 -3.89 -19.25
C LEU A 277 7.77 -3.02 -19.90
N GLY A 278 7.76 -1.71 -19.68
CA GLY A 278 8.73 -0.79 -20.31
C GLY A 278 8.09 0.52 -20.72
N PHE A 279 8.85 1.61 -20.59
CA PHE A 279 8.38 2.93 -20.98
C PHE A 279 8.67 3.17 -22.47
N GLU A 280 7.68 3.64 -23.23
CA GLU A 280 7.76 3.84 -24.69
C GLU A 280 8.88 4.82 -25.09
N ASP A 281 9.14 5.82 -24.26
CA ASP A 281 10.11 6.90 -24.47
C ASP A 281 11.50 6.59 -23.87
N THR A 282 11.81 5.32 -23.59
CA THR A 282 13.09 4.91 -23.01
C THR A 282 13.82 3.93 -23.92
N ALA A 283 15.10 4.20 -24.20
CA ALA A 283 15.94 3.32 -25.02
C ALA A 283 16.07 1.92 -24.36
N PRO A 284 16.21 0.83 -25.14
CA PRO A 284 16.30 -0.54 -24.61
C PRO A 284 17.34 -0.74 -23.50
N GLU A 285 18.51 -0.13 -23.64
CA GLU A 285 19.62 -0.22 -22.68
C GLU A 285 19.28 0.44 -21.34
N ASP A 286 18.49 1.51 -21.40
CA ASP A 286 18.06 2.31 -20.26
C ASP A 286 16.72 1.85 -19.69
N GLN A 287 16.11 0.78 -20.20
CA GLN A 287 14.82 0.29 -19.73
C GLN A 287 14.81 0.05 -18.22
N HIS A 288 13.75 0.51 -17.58
CA HIS A 288 13.53 0.41 -16.13
C HIS A 288 12.04 0.24 -15.89
N HIS A 289 11.57 -0.99 -15.74
CA HIS A 289 10.16 -1.29 -15.49
C HIS A 289 10.03 -2.33 -14.38
N LEU A 290 8.82 -2.50 -13.84
CA LEU A 290 8.61 -3.36 -12.68
C LEU A 290 9.00 -4.83 -12.95
N GLY A 291 8.78 -5.31 -14.18
CA GLY A 291 9.17 -6.66 -14.61
C GLY A 291 10.66 -6.98 -14.50
N LEU A 292 11.56 -5.98 -14.54
CA LEU A 292 13.00 -6.20 -14.34
C LEU A 292 13.36 -6.55 -12.89
N PHE A 293 12.51 -6.16 -11.95
CA PHE A 293 12.70 -6.42 -10.52
C PHE A 293 11.98 -7.69 -10.04
N LEU A 294 11.31 -8.42 -10.94
CA LEU A 294 10.54 -9.61 -10.60
C LEU A 294 11.45 -10.80 -10.27
N ASP A 295 11.35 -11.30 -9.03
CA ASP A 295 11.95 -12.58 -8.63
C ASP A 295 11.04 -13.76 -9.04
N ARG A 296 11.34 -14.37 -10.21
CA ARG A 296 10.61 -15.54 -10.74
C ARG A 296 10.84 -16.84 -9.98
N THR A 297 11.74 -16.84 -8.99
CA THR A 297 11.95 -17.98 -8.10
C THR A 297 11.00 -17.98 -6.89
N GLU A 298 10.19 -16.93 -6.73
CA GLU A 298 9.29 -16.77 -5.61
C GLU A 298 7.83 -16.66 -6.07
N TRP A 299 7.03 -17.66 -5.69
CA TRP A 299 5.65 -17.82 -6.17
C TRP A 299 4.74 -16.64 -5.83
N THR A 300 4.86 -16.00 -4.66
CA THR A 300 3.91 -14.95 -4.30
C THR A 300 4.12 -13.65 -5.08
N GLN A 301 5.34 -13.34 -5.49
CA GLN A 301 5.63 -12.27 -6.44
C GLN A 301 5.16 -12.63 -7.85
N LEU A 302 5.49 -13.83 -8.34
CA LEU A 302 5.04 -14.28 -9.66
C LEU A 302 3.51 -14.28 -9.75
N TYR A 303 2.81 -14.80 -8.75
CA TYR A 303 1.35 -14.76 -8.71
C TYR A 303 0.81 -13.32 -8.78
N GLY A 304 1.37 -12.39 -8.00
CA GLY A 304 0.97 -10.99 -8.06
C GLY A 304 1.22 -10.36 -9.44
N TRP A 305 2.32 -10.74 -10.09
CA TRP A 305 2.65 -10.34 -11.44
C TRP A 305 1.64 -10.86 -12.47
N LEU A 306 1.28 -12.14 -12.42
CA LEU A 306 0.27 -12.72 -13.31
C LEU A 306 -1.10 -12.06 -13.13
N VAL A 307 -1.50 -11.78 -11.88
CA VAL A 307 -2.76 -11.10 -11.56
C VAL A 307 -2.84 -9.69 -12.14
N VAL A 308 -1.74 -8.93 -12.15
CA VAL A 308 -1.77 -7.58 -12.74
C VAL A 308 -1.80 -7.66 -14.27
N LEU A 309 -1.06 -8.60 -14.88
CA LEU A 309 -1.04 -8.79 -16.33
C LEU A 309 -2.40 -9.24 -16.88
N SER A 310 -3.08 -10.18 -16.21
CA SER A 310 -4.41 -10.63 -16.64
C SER A 310 -5.43 -9.50 -16.64
N ARG A 311 -5.41 -8.65 -15.61
CA ARG A 311 -6.27 -7.47 -15.53
C ARG A 311 -5.95 -6.40 -16.56
N CYS A 312 -4.70 -6.32 -16.98
CA CYS A 312 -4.28 -5.50 -18.11
C CYS A 312 -4.60 -6.16 -19.47
N LYS A 313 -5.25 -7.34 -19.50
CA LYS A 313 -5.52 -8.11 -20.73
C LYS A 313 -4.23 -8.28 -21.55
N ALA A 314 -3.12 -8.58 -20.88
CA ALA A 314 -1.79 -8.73 -21.46
C ALA A 314 -1.50 -10.21 -21.75
N SER A 315 -2.29 -10.81 -22.65
CA SER A 315 -2.26 -12.25 -22.94
C SER A 315 -0.93 -12.70 -23.56
N GLU A 316 -0.28 -11.85 -24.35
CA GLU A 316 1.05 -12.14 -24.92
C GLU A 316 2.11 -12.27 -23.84
N GLU A 317 2.11 -11.37 -22.87
CA GLU A 317 3.04 -11.38 -21.74
C GLU A 317 2.77 -12.56 -20.80
N LEU A 318 1.50 -12.86 -20.54
CA LEU A 318 1.12 -14.07 -19.78
C LEU A 318 1.60 -15.34 -20.48
N TRP A 319 1.53 -15.40 -21.81
CA TRP A 319 2.01 -16.54 -22.58
C TRP A 319 3.54 -16.68 -22.50
N LYS A 320 4.28 -15.57 -22.59
CA LYS A 320 5.73 -15.57 -22.37
C LYS A 320 6.08 -16.10 -20.97
N GLU A 321 5.37 -15.66 -19.94
CA GLU A 321 5.57 -16.17 -18.57
C GLU A 321 5.19 -17.64 -18.43
N TRP A 322 4.18 -18.13 -19.16
CA TRP A 322 3.83 -19.55 -19.20
C TRP A 322 4.97 -20.41 -19.77
N LEU A 323 5.56 -19.99 -20.89
CA LEU A 323 6.70 -20.69 -21.49
C LEU A 323 7.90 -20.73 -20.53
N LEU A 324 8.16 -19.65 -19.79
CA LEU A 324 9.18 -19.64 -18.73
C LEU A 324 8.81 -20.56 -17.56
N TRP A 325 7.52 -20.59 -17.19
CA TRP A 325 7.00 -21.41 -16.10
C TRP A 325 7.16 -22.91 -16.36
N GLN A 326 7.00 -23.36 -17.61
CA GLN A 326 7.14 -24.77 -17.98
C GLN A 326 8.45 -25.39 -17.51
N ASN A 327 9.54 -24.60 -17.52
CA ASN A 327 10.89 -25.00 -17.11
C ASN A 327 11.28 -24.49 -15.70
N ASN A 328 10.36 -23.87 -14.96
CA ASN A 328 10.67 -23.25 -13.68
C ASN A 328 10.92 -24.32 -12.58
N PRO A 329 11.99 -24.18 -11.77
CA PRO A 329 12.27 -25.12 -10.68
C PRO A 329 11.11 -25.30 -9.69
N LEU A 330 10.30 -24.26 -9.44
CA LEU A 330 9.12 -24.35 -8.57
C LEU A 330 8.10 -25.34 -9.12
N ARG A 331 7.83 -25.29 -10.43
CA ARG A 331 6.93 -26.22 -11.12
C ARG A 331 7.44 -27.66 -11.07
N LEU A 332 8.74 -27.83 -11.33
CA LEU A 332 9.38 -29.15 -11.34
C LEU A 332 9.44 -29.76 -9.94
N LYS A 333 9.69 -28.95 -8.89
CA LYS A 333 9.75 -29.40 -7.48
C LYS A 333 8.39 -29.84 -6.93
N THR A 334 7.29 -29.27 -7.40
CA THR A 334 5.95 -29.63 -6.92
C THR A 334 5.48 -31.02 -7.38
N GLY A 335 6.23 -31.67 -8.29
CA GLY A 335 5.90 -32.98 -8.84
C GLY A 335 4.67 -32.92 -9.75
N LYS A 336 4.50 -33.97 -10.57
CA LYS A 336 3.29 -34.14 -11.39
C LYS A 336 2.04 -34.11 -10.51
N VAL A 337 0.99 -33.46 -11.00
CA VAL A 337 -0.34 -33.36 -10.40
C VAL A 337 -0.84 -34.77 -10.06
N ALA A 338 -0.70 -35.20 -8.81
CA ALA A 338 -0.99 -36.57 -8.40
C ALA A 338 -1.97 -36.69 -7.21
N SER A 339 -2.69 -35.62 -6.85
CA SER A 339 -3.78 -35.76 -5.88
C SER A 339 -4.83 -34.65 -6.00
N GLN A 340 -6.09 -35.05 -6.16
CA GLN A 340 -7.28 -34.19 -6.21
C GLN A 340 -7.53 -33.37 -4.93
N TYR A 341 -6.76 -33.58 -3.86
CA TYR A 341 -7.01 -32.98 -2.53
C TYR A 341 -5.90 -32.05 -2.02
N GLY A 342 -4.91 -31.71 -2.86
CA GLY A 342 -3.81 -30.82 -2.49
C GLY A 342 -3.89 -29.47 -3.18
N GLU A 343 -4.62 -28.50 -2.62
CA GLU A 343 -4.75 -27.12 -3.15
C GLU A 343 -3.40 -26.44 -3.48
N ASN A 344 -2.33 -26.85 -2.80
CA ASN A 344 -1.00 -26.28 -2.96
C ASN A 344 -0.22 -26.78 -4.19
N LYS A 345 -0.54 -27.96 -4.75
CA LYS A 345 0.22 -28.57 -5.87
C LYS A 345 -0.30 -28.16 -7.25
N LEU A 346 -1.61 -27.93 -7.38
CA LEU A 346 -2.25 -27.45 -8.61
C LEU A 346 -2.06 -25.95 -8.85
N ARG A 347 -1.61 -25.22 -7.83
CA ARG A 347 -1.68 -23.75 -7.78
C ARG A 347 -0.93 -23.04 -8.92
N GLY A 348 0.17 -23.61 -9.40
CA GLY A 348 1.00 -23.04 -10.46
C GLY A 348 0.28 -22.96 -11.80
N ASP A 349 0.21 -24.11 -12.46
CA ASP A 349 -0.40 -24.29 -13.78
C ASP A 349 -1.86 -23.80 -13.80
N TYR A 350 -2.63 -24.10 -12.75
CA TYR A 350 -4.00 -23.60 -12.60
C TYR A 350 -4.08 -22.06 -12.61
N SER A 351 -3.19 -21.36 -11.89
CA SER A 351 -3.22 -19.89 -11.91
C SER A 351 -2.92 -19.33 -13.28
N PHE A 352 -2.02 -19.95 -14.05
CA PHE A 352 -1.73 -19.51 -15.42
C PHE A 352 -2.96 -19.66 -16.32
N ILE A 353 -3.65 -20.79 -16.24
CA ILE A 353 -4.89 -21.03 -17.00
C ILE A 353 -5.96 -20.00 -16.60
N GLU A 354 -6.17 -19.78 -15.30
CA GLU A 354 -7.14 -18.81 -14.79
C GLU A 354 -6.81 -17.38 -15.23
N MET A 355 -5.54 -16.97 -15.12
CA MET A 355 -5.11 -15.62 -15.52
C MET A 355 -5.16 -15.41 -17.03
N MET A 356 -4.90 -16.44 -17.83
CA MET A 356 -5.02 -16.37 -19.29
C MET A 356 -6.49 -16.25 -19.73
N ALA A 357 -7.38 -17.02 -19.11
CA ALA A 357 -8.82 -16.92 -19.34
C ALA A 357 -9.36 -15.54 -18.92
N ASP A 358 -8.96 -15.04 -17.74
CA ASP A 358 -9.33 -13.70 -17.25
C ASP A 358 -8.80 -12.57 -18.16
N ALA A 359 -7.68 -12.79 -18.88
CA ALA A 359 -7.16 -11.84 -19.86
C ALA A 359 -7.97 -11.79 -21.16
N GLY A 360 -8.86 -12.76 -21.38
CA GLY A 360 -9.71 -12.87 -22.57
C GLY A 360 -9.17 -13.78 -23.68
N ASP A 361 -8.04 -14.48 -23.48
CA ASP A 361 -7.49 -15.42 -24.47
C ASP A 361 -7.80 -16.86 -24.06
N THR A 362 -9.07 -17.23 -24.24
CA THR A 362 -9.61 -18.55 -23.91
C THR A 362 -8.95 -19.66 -24.73
N ARG A 363 -8.55 -19.38 -25.99
CA ARG A 363 -7.82 -20.32 -26.84
C ARG A 363 -6.50 -20.75 -26.20
N ARG A 364 -5.66 -19.79 -25.76
CA ARG A 364 -4.41 -20.14 -25.06
C ARG A 364 -4.67 -20.77 -23.70
N ALA A 365 -5.73 -20.36 -23.00
CA ALA A 365 -6.10 -20.99 -21.73
C ALA A 365 -6.45 -22.48 -21.91
N TRP A 366 -7.20 -22.84 -22.96
CA TRP A 366 -7.45 -24.24 -23.32
C TRP A 366 -6.16 -24.99 -23.66
N ASN A 367 -5.26 -24.39 -24.44
CA ASN A 367 -3.95 -25.01 -24.73
C ASN A 367 -3.16 -25.30 -23.44
N MET A 368 -3.10 -24.33 -22.51
CA MET A 368 -2.45 -24.52 -21.21
C MET A 368 -3.09 -25.64 -20.41
N LEU A 369 -4.42 -25.77 -20.41
CA LEU A 369 -5.12 -26.84 -19.70
C LEU A 369 -4.72 -28.22 -20.24
N GLY A 370 -4.68 -28.37 -21.56
CA GLY A 370 -4.19 -29.57 -22.24
C GLY A 370 -2.74 -29.92 -21.88
N ASP A 371 -1.84 -28.94 -21.98
CA ASP A 371 -0.42 -29.10 -21.62
C ASP A 371 -0.21 -29.49 -20.15
N SER A 372 -1.06 -28.96 -19.26
CA SER A 372 -0.99 -29.19 -17.82
C SER A 372 -1.52 -30.55 -17.40
N LYS A 373 -2.27 -31.24 -18.27
CA LYS A 373 -2.96 -32.51 -18.00
C LYS A 373 -3.88 -32.44 -16.78
N ILE A 374 -4.42 -31.26 -16.48
CA ILE A 374 -5.40 -31.05 -15.42
C ILE A 374 -6.77 -31.41 -16.02
N PRO A 375 -7.55 -32.33 -15.42
CA PRO A 375 -8.90 -32.61 -15.86
C PRO A 375 -9.78 -31.36 -15.77
N PHE A 376 -10.67 -31.15 -16.76
CA PHE A 376 -11.56 -29.99 -16.78
C PHE A 376 -12.47 -29.95 -15.53
N LYS A 377 -12.97 -31.11 -15.09
CA LYS A 377 -13.77 -31.25 -13.86
C LYS A 377 -13.08 -30.75 -12.59
N ASP A 378 -11.75 -30.78 -12.54
CA ASP A 378 -10.96 -30.33 -11.39
C ASP A 378 -10.76 -28.80 -11.38
N CYS A 379 -11.09 -28.10 -12.47
CA CYS A 379 -11.08 -26.64 -12.51
C CYS A 379 -12.22 -26.04 -11.68
N ARG A 380 -12.04 -24.83 -11.12
CA ARG A 380 -13.12 -24.15 -10.39
C ARG A 380 -14.25 -23.76 -11.35
N THR A 381 -15.48 -23.76 -10.84
CA THR A 381 -16.70 -23.44 -11.60
C THR A 381 -16.59 -22.14 -12.41
N ARG A 382 -16.00 -21.08 -11.85
CA ARG A 382 -15.82 -19.81 -12.58
C ARG A 382 -14.96 -19.99 -13.83
N LEU A 383 -13.80 -20.63 -13.71
CA LEU A 383 -12.91 -20.88 -14.84
C LEU A 383 -13.57 -21.78 -15.88
N ARG A 384 -14.26 -22.85 -15.44
CA ARG A 384 -15.00 -23.74 -16.33
C ARG A 384 -16.03 -22.99 -17.18
N ARG A 385 -16.84 -22.12 -16.55
CA ARG A 385 -17.80 -21.26 -17.27
C ARG A 385 -17.11 -20.34 -18.29
N THR A 386 -15.99 -19.72 -17.91
CA THR A 386 -15.23 -18.86 -18.83
C THR A 386 -14.70 -19.64 -20.04
N LEU A 387 -14.14 -20.83 -19.82
CA LEU A 387 -13.62 -21.68 -20.90
C LEU A 387 -14.72 -22.21 -21.82
N LEU A 388 -15.89 -22.55 -21.27
CA LEU A 388 -17.04 -23.06 -22.05
C LEU A 388 -17.65 -22.02 -22.99
N ARG A 389 -17.42 -20.72 -22.76
CA ARG A 389 -17.82 -19.67 -23.72
C ARG A 389 -17.19 -19.89 -25.10
N ASP A 390 -15.97 -20.45 -25.13
CA ASP A 390 -15.22 -20.73 -26.35
C ASP A 390 -14.85 -22.21 -26.45
N ILE A 391 -15.85 -23.09 -26.31
CA ILE A 391 -15.67 -24.55 -26.34
C ILE A 391 -15.04 -25.05 -27.64
N GLN A 392 -15.13 -24.30 -28.75
CA GLN A 392 -14.49 -24.63 -30.02
C GLN A 392 -12.96 -24.76 -29.93
N TYR A 393 -12.34 -24.21 -28.88
CA TYR A 393 -10.91 -24.34 -28.63
C TYR A 393 -10.56 -25.45 -27.63
N ALA A 394 -11.53 -26.26 -27.20
CA ALA A 394 -11.30 -27.31 -26.23
C ALA A 394 -10.23 -28.31 -26.69
N THR A 395 -9.18 -28.44 -25.87
CA THR A 395 -8.08 -29.41 -26.06
C THR A 395 -8.22 -30.64 -25.16
N VAL A 396 -9.10 -30.54 -24.16
CA VAL A 396 -9.40 -31.60 -23.18
C VAL A 396 -10.90 -31.83 -23.22
N TRP A 397 -11.32 -33.09 -23.21
CA TRP A 397 -12.72 -33.48 -23.16
C TRP A 397 -12.95 -34.47 -22.02
N ASP A 398 -13.79 -34.12 -21.05
CA ASP A 398 -14.23 -35.03 -19.98
C ASP A 398 -15.75 -35.00 -19.80
N ASP A 399 -16.27 -35.94 -19.02
CA ASP A 399 -17.71 -36.15 -18.83
C ASP A 399 -18.42 -34.99 -18.10
N GLN A 400 -17.65 -34.05 -17.51
CA GLN A 400 -18.22 -32.87 -16.85
C GLN A 400 -18.57 -31.78 -17.85
N ILE A 401 -17.95 -31.75 -19.04
CA ILE A 401 -18.20 -30.73 -20.05
C ILE A 401 -19.68 -30.69 -20.48
N PRO A 402 -20.34 -31.80 -20.86
CA PRO A 402 -21.75 -31.77 -21.23
C PRO A 402 -22.66 -31.24 -20.11
N VAL A 403 -22.39 -31.62 -18.86
CA VAL A 403 -23.16 -31.19 -17.69
C VAL A 403 -23.00 -29.69 -17.44
N ASP A 404 -21.76 -29.19 -17.44
CA ASP A 404 -21.48 -27.78 -17.20
C ASP A 404 -21.90 -26.90 -18.39
N LEU A 405 -21.90 -27.43 -19.62
CA LEU A 405 -22.38 -26.74 -20.82
C LEU A 405 -23.89 -26.49 -20.76
N LEU A 406 -24.68 -27.50 -20.37
CA LEU A 406 -26.11 -27.32 -20.13
C LEU A 406 -26.38 -26.27 -19.05
N ALA A 407 -25.66 -26.35 -17.93
CA ALA A 407 -25.76 -25.36 -16.85
C ALA A 407 -25.33 -23.94 -17.29
N GLN A 408 -24.38 -23.84 -18.24
CA GLN A 408 -23.94 -22.58 -18.82
C GLN A 408 -25.02 -21.99 -19.76
N TYR A 409 -25.70 -22.81 -20.56
CA TYR A 409 -26.84 -22.36 -21.37
C TYR A 409 -27.97 -21.85 -20.49
N ASP A 410 -28.34 -22.58 -19.43
CA ASP A 410 -29.34 -22.12 -18.46
C ASP A 410 -28.95 -20.78 -17.82
N PHE A 411 -27.66 -20.60 -17.51
CA PHE A 411 -27.15 -19.37 -16.91
C PHE A 411 -27.18 -18.18 -17.87
N GLU A 412 -26.75 -18.35 -19.13
CA GLU A 412 -26.76 -17.28 -20.12
C GLU A 412 -28.21 -16.95 -20.57
N LEU A 413 -29.09 -17.96 -20.68
CA LEU A 413 -30.51 -17.73 -20.95
C LEU A 413 -31.16 -16.87 -19.86
N LYS A 414 -30.89 -17.19 -18.58
CA LYS A 414 -31.36 -16.37 -17.44
C LYS A 414 -30.87 -14.92 -17.48
N LYS A 415 -29.68 -14.65 -18.02
CA LYS A 415 -29.20 -13.27 -18.19
C LYS A 415 -29.99 -12.53 -19.27
N VAL A 416 -30.27 -13.20 -20.39
CA VAL A 416 -31.09 -12.64 -21.47
C VAL A 416 -32.51 -12.37 -20.96
N GLU A 417 -33.10 -13.33 -20.27
CA GLU A 417 -34.39 -13.22 -19.59
C GLU A 417 -34.43 -12.02 -18.63
N GLY A 418 -33.45 -11.92 -17.72
CA GLY A 418 -33.33 -10.81 -16.79
C GLY A 418 -33.13 -9.46 -17.47
N ALA A 419 -32.35 -9.40 -18.55
CA ALA A 419 -32.14 -8.17 -19.31
C ALA A 419 -33.43 -7.71 -20.03
N LEU A 420 -34.22 -8.65 -20.54
CA LEU A 420 -35.51 -8.38 -21.18
C LEU A 420 -36.66 -8.22 -20.17
N GLY A 421 -36.41 -8.53 -18.89
CA GLY A 421 -37.42 -8.59 -17.83
C GLY A 421 -38.54 -9.58 -18.12
N VAL A 422 -38.19 -10.75 -18.65
CA VAL A 422 -39.09 -11.90 -18.85
C VAL A 422 -38.57 -13.09 -18.05
N GLU A 423 -39.44 -14.03 -17.71
CA GLU A 423 -39.07 -15.28 -17.04
C GLU A 423 -39.66 -16.49 -17.76
N TRP A 424 -38.92 -17.59 -17.82
CA TRP A 424 -39.42 -18.85 -18.35
C TRP A 424 -40.28 -19.61 -17.32
N ILE A 425 -41.54 -19.86 -17.67
CA ILE A 425 -42.48 -20.67 -16.90
C ILE A 425 -42.53 -22.08 -17.48
N ARG A 426 -42.07 -23.07 -16.69
CA ARG A 426 -42.15 -24.48 -17.07
C ARG A 426 -43.58 -25.01 -16.89
N LEU A 427 -44.10 -25.67 -17.93
CA LEU A 427 -45.41 -26.34 -17.96
C LEU A 427 -45.30 -27.88 -17.92
N GLY A 428 -44.10 -28.43 -18.07
CA GLY A 428 -43.82 -29.87 -18.07
C GLY A 428 -42.42 -30.16 -18.61
N ASP A 429 -42.12 -31.42 -18.93
CA ASP A 429 -40.87 -31.80 -19.58
C ASP A 429 -40.79 -31.16 -20.98
N ASP A 430 -39.79 -30.29 -21.17
CA ASP A 430 -39.48 -29.52 -22.38
C ASP A 430 -40.57 -28.55 -22.89
N GLN A 431 -41.60 -28.28 -22.09
CA GLN A 431 -42.64 -27.29 -22.43
C GLN A 431 -42.68 -26.12 -21.46
N GLY A 432 -42.90 -24.93 -21.99
CA GLY A 432 -43.03 -23.71 -21.23
C GLY A 432 -43.25 -22.49 -22.11
N TYR A 433 -43.39 -21.33 -21.48
CA TYR A 433 -43.53 -20.05 -22.16
C TYR A 433 -42.86 -18.94 -21.35
N HIS A 434 -42.48 -17.85 -22.03
CA HIS A 434 -41.96 -16.66 -21.36
C HIS A 434 -43.11 -15.77 -20.88
N LYS A 435 -43.02 -15.29 -19.65
CA LYS A 435 -43.95 -14.33 -19.06
C LYS A 435 -43.22 -13.02 -18.74
N PRO A 436 -43.82 -11.84 -19.02
CA PRO A 436 -43.32 -10.57 -18.51
C PRO A 436 -43.22 -10.56 -16.98
N THR A 437 -42.11 -10.03 -16.46
CA THR A 437 -41.93 -9.73 -15.04
C THR A 437 -42.40 -8.31 -14.72
N ASP A 438 -42.63 -8.02 -13.44
CA ASP A 438 -43.00 -6.67 -12.98
C ASP A 438 -41.92 -5.61 -13.26
N THR A 439 -40.68 -6.05 -13.52
CA THR A 439 -39.53 -5.19 -13.85
C THR A 439 -39.29 -5.05 -15.37
N MET A 440 -40.17 -5.57 -16.24
CA MET A 440 -39.97 -5.55 -17.70
C MET A 440 -39.73 -4.14 -18.24
N LYS A 441 -40.53 -3.16 -17.81
CA LYS A 441 -40.39 -1.77 -18.26
C LYS A 441 -39.03 -1.18 -17.89
N GLN A 442 -38.59 -1.37 -16.64
CA GLN A 442 -37.30 -0.89 -16.15
C GLN A 442 -36.13 -1.59 -16.86
N SER A 443 -36.29 -2.87 -17.19
CA SER A 443 -35.26 -3.69 -17.86
C SER A 443 -35.10 -3.25 -19.32
N LEU A 444 -36.19 -2.95 -20.02
CA LEU A 444 -36.16 -2.40 -21.38
C LEU A 444 -35.61 -0.97 -21.42
N GLU A 445 -35.95 -0.13 -20.44
CA GLU A 445 -35.32 1.18 -20.26
C GLU A 445 -33.81 1.04 -20.01
N ALA A 446 -33.39 0.07 -19.18
CA ALA A 446 -31.97 -0.27 -18.98
C ALA A 446 -31.28 -0.63 -20.28
N LEU A 447 -31.88 -1.53 -21.07
CA LEU A 447 -31.37 -1.99 -22.36
C LEU A 447 -31.26 -0.87 -23.39
N SER A 448 -32.16 0.12 -23.32
CA SER A 448 -32.11 1.29 -24.19
C SER A 448 -30.98 2.27 -23.84
N SER A 449 -30.37 2.11 -22.66
CA SER A 449 -29.24 2.94 -22.25
C SER A 449 -28.02 2.67 -23.12
N PRO A 450 -27.34 3.71 -23.65
CA PRO A 450 -26.08 3.56 -24.36
C PRO A 450 -24.94 3.02 -23.46
N PHE A 451 -25.18 2.95 -22.15
CA PHE A 451 -24.25 2.42 -21.15
C PHE A 451 -24.63 1.05 -20.61
N PHE A 452 -25.65 0.40 -21.18
CA PHE A 452 -26.04 -0.95 -20.76
C PHE A 452 -24.85 -1.90 -20.89
N LYS A 453 -24.53 -2.58 -19.80
CA LYS A 453 -23.55 -3.66 -19.80
C LYS A 453 -24.18 -4.90 -19.16
N PRO A 454 -24.24 -6.03 -19.89
CA PRO A 454 -24.78 -7.27 -19.34
C PRO A 454 -23.92 -7.82 -18.19
N GLU A 455 -22.63 -7.43 -18.13
CA GLU A 455 -21.71 -7.74 -17.04
C GLU A 455 -20.94 -6.48 -16.61
N PRO A 456 -20.62 -6.30 -15.32
CA PRO A 456 -19.80 -5.18 -14.87
C PRO A 456 -18.40 -5.24 -15.51
N ASP A 457 -17.85 -4.10 -15.92
CA ASP A 457 -16.49 -4.04 -16.47
C ASP A 457 -15.47 -4.55 -15.44
N PHE A 458 -14.92 -5.73 -15.72
CA PHE A 458 -13.79 -6.27 -15.00
C PHE A 458 -12.47 -5.79 -15.64
N GLY A 459 -11.59 -5.21 -14.82
CA GLY A 459 -10.27 -4.77 -15.25
C GLY A 459 -10.08 -3.25 -15.24
N TYR A 460 -9.02 -2.80 -15.92
CA TYR A 460 -8.74 -1.38 -16.09
C TYR A 460 -9.63 -0.82 -17.22
N PRO A 461 -10.06 0.46 -17.11
CA PRO A 461 -10.78 1.10 -18.21
C PRO A 461 -10.03 0.88 -19.52
N HIS A 462 -10.76 0.51 -20.57
CA HIS A 462 -10.21 0.55 -21.92
C HIS A 462 -9.71 1.97 -22.20
N ASP A 463 -8.64 2.08 -23.00
CA ASP A 463 -7.98 3.34 -23.30
C ASP A 463 -8.89 4.20 -24.18
N LEU A 464 -9.93 4.77 -23.57
CA LEU A 464 -10.73 5.82 -24.16
C LEU A 464 -9.88 7.10 -24.14
N SER A 465 -9.84 7.79 -25.27
CA SER A 465 -9.21 9.11 -25.34
C SER A 465 -9.83 10.06 -24.32
N ALA A 466 -9.12 11.12 -23.91
CA ALA A 466 -9.69 12.10 -22.98
C ALA A 466 -10.99 12.72 -23.52
N GLU A 467 -11.11 12.82 -24.84
CA GLU A 467 -12.30 13.27 -25.55
C GLU A 467 -13.42 12.22 -25.51
N GLU A 468 -13.10 10.93 -25.65
CA GLU A 468 -14.06 9.84 -25.49
C GLU A 468 -14.54 9.68 -24.05
N ILE A 469 -13.65 9.81 -23.06
CA ILE A 469 -14.02 9.81 -21.63
C ILE A 469 -14.93 11.00 -21.32
N LYS A 470 -14.58 12.19 -21.84
CA LYS A 470 -15.40 13.39 -21.66
C LYS A 470 -16.75 13.24 -22.35
N LYS A 471 -16.78 12.75 -23.59
CA LYS A 471 -18.00 12.48 -24.34
C LYS A 471 -18.88 11.44 -23.65
N GLN A 472 -18.28 10.37 -23.15
CA GLN A 472 -18.96 9.32 -22.40
C GLN A 472 -19.51 9.86 -21.06
N TYR A 473 -18.76 10.74 -20.39
CA TYR A 473 -19.21 11.43 -19.18
C TYR A 473 -20.35 12.41 -19.47
N ASP A 474 -20.25 13.20 -20.54
CA ASP A 474 -21.26 14.18 -20.95
C ASP A 474 -22.56 13.46 -21.39
N GLU A 475 -22.45 12.36 -22.13
CA GLU A 475 -23.56 11.46 -22.46
C GLU A 475 -24.15 10.79 -21.20
N MET A 476 -23.32 10.40 -20.24
CA MET A 476 -23.77 9.82 -18.96
C MET A 476 -24.53 10.85 -18.12
N MET A 477 -24.06 12.10 -18.09
CA MET A 477 -24.70 13.21 -17.38
C MET A 477 -26.04 13.63 -17.99
N LEU A 478 -26.23 13.45 -19.30
CA LEU A 478 -27.51 13.66 -19.98
C LEU A 478 -28.60 12.65 -19.56
N HIS A 479 -28.21 11.49 -19.06
CA HIS A 479 -29.11 10.42 -18.59
C HIS A 479 -29.13 10.26 -17.06
N VAL A 480 -28.58 11.22 -16.30
CA VAL A 480 -28.45 11.12 -14.82
C VAL A 480 -29.78 11.07 -14.08
N GLU A 481 -30.84 11.69 -14.61
CA GLU A 481 -32.19 11.63 -14.01
C GLU A 481 -32.76 10.19 -14.04
N ASP A 482 -32.40 9.39 -15.05
CA ASP A 482 -32.78 7.97 -15.18
C ASP A 482 -31.82 7.01 -14.44
N MET A 483 -30.65 7.49 -14.02
CA MET A 483 -29.57 6.66 -13.44
C MET A 483 -29.58 6.53 -11.91
N SER A 484 -30.53 7.16 -11.20
CA SER A 484 -30.67 7.02 -9.73
C SER A 484 -30.90 5.56 -9.28
N ILE A 485 -31.26 4.67 -10.21
CA ILE A 485 -31.47 3.23 -10.04
C ILE A 485 -30.17 2.42 -10.21
N TYR A 486 -29.13 2.94 -10.87
CA TYR A 486 -27.95 2.19 -11.32
C TYR A 486 -26.64 2.50 -10.58
N LEU A 487 -26.63 3.48 -9.69
CA LEU A 487 -25.53 3.58 -8.73
C LEU A 487 -25.70 2.47 -7.69
N PRO A 488 -24.72 1.56 -7.50
CA PRO A 488 -24.75 0.68 -6.35
C PRO A 488 -24.84 1.58 -5.13
N ARG A 489 -25.97 1.50 -4.39
CA ARG A 489 -26.06 2.08 -3.06
C ARG A 489 -24.90 1.46 -2.31
N THR A 490 -23.82 2.21 -2.12
CA THR A 490 -22.88 1.92 -1.07
C THR A 490 -23.70 2.11 0.20
N THR A 491 -24.34 1.05 0.66
CA THR A 491 -24.84 0.96 2.02
C THR A 491 -23.59 1.04 2.88
N ARG A 492 -23.21 2.28 3.18
CA ARG A 492 -22.54 2.57 4.42
C ARG A 492 -23.51 1.99 5.44
N ASN A 493 -23.13 0.91 6.10
CA ASN A 493 -23.76 0.57 7.37
C ASN A 493 -23.48 1.76 8.28
N SER A 494 -24.35 2.76 8.23
CA SER A 494 -24.53 3.68 9.32
C SER A 494 -24.89 2.79 10.48
N THR A 495 -23.98 2.66 11.43
CA THR A 495 -24.34 2.30 12.80
C THR A 495 -25.28 3.41 13.28
N THR A 496 -26.55 3.30 12.94
CA THR A 496 -27.64 3.93 13.66
C THR A 496 -27.74 3.16 14.97
N SER A 497 -27.31 3.81 16.04
CA SER A 497 -27.70 3.42 17.39
C SER A 497 -29.21 3.57 17.48
N GLU A 498 -29.92 2.46 17.42
CA GLU A 498 -31.29 2.37 17.93
C GLU A 498 -31.21 2.45 19.46
N ASP A 499 -31.22 3.67 20.00
CA ASP A 499 -31.76 3.91 21.33
C ASP A 499 -33.26 4.17 21.14
N ASP A 500 -34.03 3.07 21.04
CA ASP A 500 -35.47 3.11 21.25
C ASP A 500 -35.71 3.23 22.76
N THR A 501 -35.85 4.48 23.23
CA THR A 501 -36.51 4.76 24.50
C THR A 501 -38.02 4.77 24.26
N THR A 502 -38.68 3.67 24.61
CA THR A 502 -40.12 3.62 24.86
C THR A 502 -40.47 4.48 26.07
N PHE A 503 -41.35 5.47 25.85
CA PHE A 503 -42.37 5.90 26.79
C PHE A 503 -43.72 5.84 26.09
#